data_AF-A0A9P3YUT9-F1
#
_entry.id   AF-A0A9P3YUT9-F1
#
_cell.length_a   1.000
_cell.length_b   1.000
_cell.length_c   1.000
_cell.angle_alpha   90.00
_cell.angle_beta   90.00
_cell.angle_gamma   90.00
#
_symmetry.space_group_name_H-M   'P 1'
#
loop_
_entity.id
_entity.type
_entity.pdbx_description
1 polymer ?
#
loop_
_entity_poly.entity_id
_entity_poly.type
_entity_poly.pdbx_seq_one_letter_code
_entity_poly.pdbx_strand_id
1 'polypeptide(L)' 'MSKTLSKEDDYKFTKEQIVNSKKYVNRKDLLNAILKENELYSFSEVEDRINKFMKGVS' A
#
# COMPACT_ATOMS: atom_id res chain seq x y z
N MET A 1 9.29 -2.17 24.19
CA MET A 1 9.68 -1.29 23.08
C MET A 1 8.43 -0.63 22.54
N SER A 2 8.23 0.64 22.87
CA SER A 2 7.10 1.45 22.43
C SER A 2 7.22 1.72 20.93
N LYS A 3 6.46 0.95 20.14
CA LYS A 3 6.27 1.19 18.71
C LYS A 3 5.72 2.62 18.57
N THR A 4 6.58 3.55 18.16
CA THR A 4 6.18 4.93 17.84
C THR A 4 5.09 4.84 16.79
N LEU A 5 3.86 5.12 17.20
CA LEU A 5 2.71 5.15 16.31
C LEU A 5 2.87 6.40 15.44
N SER A 6 3.68 6.27 14.39
CA SER A 6 3.70 7.23 13.28
C SER A 6 2.26 7.37 12.83
N LYS A 7 1.70 8.58 12.91
CA LYS A 7 0.30 8.87 12.54
C LYS A 7 -0.10 8.34 11.16
N GLU A 8 0.88 7.99 10.33
CA GLU A 8 0.77 7.44 8.98
C GLU A 8 0.15 6.03 8.89
N ASP A 9 0.21 5.22 9.95
CA ASP A 9 -0.40 3.86 9.95
C ASP A 9 -1.92 3.88 10.24
N ASP A 10 -2.43 4.96 10.83
CA ASP A 10 -3.86 5.13 11.11
C ASP A 10 -4.63 5.64 9.88
N TYR A 11 -3.95 6.39 9.01
CA TYR A 11 -4.56 6.87 7.78
C TYR A 11 -4.62 5.76 6.73
N LYS A 12 -5.85 5.31 6.47
CA LYS A 12 -6.14 4.43 5.34
C LYS A 12 -6.67 5.23 4.16
N PHE A 13 -6.24 4.83 2.98
CA PHE A 13 -6.55 5.47 1.72
C PHE A 13 -7.21 4.46 0.77
N THR A 14 -8.04 4.96 -0.14
CA THR A 14 -8.60 4.11 -1.20
C THR A 14 -7.52 3.70 -2.18
N LYS A 15 -7.75 2.59 -2.89
CA LYS A 15 -6.89 2.18 -4.02
C LYS A 15 -6.59 3.33 -4.96
N GLU A 16 -7.61 4.10 -5.37
CA GLU A 16 -7.43 5.22 -6.29
C GLU A 16 -6.51 6.31 -5.73
N GLN A 17 -6.63 6.65 -4.43
CA GLN A 17 -5.74 7.63 -3.79
C GLN A 17 -4.29 7.16 -3.77
N ILE A 18 -4.06 5.87 -3.51
CA ILE A 18 -2.72 5.28 -3.45
C ILE A 18 -2.11 5.19 -4.85
N VAL A 19 -2.87 4.67 -5.83
CA VAL A 19 -2.45 4.54 -7.24
C VAL A 19 -2.15 5.90 -7.87
N ASN A 20 -2.91 6.94 -7.53
CA ASN A 20 -2.68 8.30 -8.03
C ASN A 20 -1.65 9.10 -7.21
N SER A 21 -1.10 8.54 -6.13
CA SER A 21 -0.07 9.20 -5.34
C SER A 21 1.25 9.31 -6.11
N LYS A 22 1.97 10.41 -5.88
CA LYS A 22 3.33 10.62 -6.41
C LYS A 22 4.30 9.49 -5.99
N LYS A 23 4.07 8.89 -4.82
CA LYS A 23 4.91 7.79 -4.30
C LYS A 23 4.85 6.53 -5.17
N TYR A 24 3.72 6.27 -5.84
CA TYR A 24 3.47 5.03 -6.57
C TYR A 24 3.16 5.23 -8.06
N VAL A 25 3.51 6.39 -8.62
CA VAL A 25 3.28 6.70 -10.04
C VAL A 25 3.89 5.67 -11.00
N ASN A 26 5.04 5.08 -10.63
CA ASN A 26 5.73 4.05 -11.42
C ASN A 26 5.29 2.62 -11.06
N ARG A 27 4.35 2.46 -10.12
CA ARG A 27 3.87 1.16 -9.63
C ARG A 27 2.36 1.01 -9.79
N LYS A 28 1.72 1.84 -10.61
CA LYS A 28 0.26 1.83 -10.81
C LYS A 28 -0.26 0.47 -11.25
N ASP A 29 0.37 -0.15 -12.23
CA ASP A 29 -0.03 -1.49 -12.72
C ASP A 29 0.06 -2.55 -11.61
N LEU A 30 1.14 -2.54 -10.85
CA LEU A 30 1.33 -3.44 -9.71
C LEU A 30 0.26 -3.21 -8.65
N LEU A 31 0.04 -1.95 -8.25
CA LEU A 31 -0.97 -1.60 -7.26
C LEU A 31 -2.37 -1.99 -7.73
N ASN A 32 -2.65 -1.84 -9.02
CA ASN A 32 -3.93 -2.26 -9.60
C ASN A 32 -4.16 -3.77 -9.55
N ALA A 33 -3.08 -4.57 -9.61
CA ALA A 33 -3.14 -6.02 -9.49
C ALA A 33 -3.28 -6.52 -8.03
N ILE A 34 -2.69 -5.82 -7.06
CA ILE A 34 -2.63 -6.29 -5.65
C ILE A 34 -3.65 -5.61 -4.70
N LEU A 35 -4.19 -4.45 -5.08
CA LEU A 35 -5.16 -3.69 -4.27
C LEU A 35 -6.58 -3.84 -4.82
N LYS A 36 -7.55 -3.99 -3.92
CA LYS A 36 -8.98 -4.06 -4.22
C LYS A 36 -9.64 -2.69 -4.08
N GLU A 37 -10.65 -2.41 -4.90
CA GLU A 37 -11.33 -1.10 -4.93
C GLU A 37 -12.18 -0.80 -3.68
N ASN A 38 -12.77 -1.83 -3.07
CA ASN A 38 -13.63 -1.68 -1.89
C ASN A 38 -12.86 -1.81 -0.55
N GLU A 39 -11.54 -1.72 -0.58
CA GLU A 39 -10.69 -1.80 0.61
C GLU A 39 -9.87 -0.52 0.79
N LEU A 40 -9.61 -0.19 2.05
CA LEU A 40 -8.74 0.91 2.44
C LEU A 40 -7.42 0.34 2.95
N TYR A 41 -6.33 0.97 2.55
CA TYR A 41 -4.98 0.53 2.91
C TYR A 41 -4.16 1.69 3.47
N SER A 42 -3.38 1.41 4.52
CA SER A 42 -2.31 2.32 4.93
C SER A 42 -1.11 2.17 4.00
N PHE A 43 -0.21 3.16 3.99
CA PHE A 43 1.04 3.04 3.23
C PHE A 43 1.87 1.82 3.64
N SER A 44 1.86 1.47 4.93
CA SER A 44 2.56 0.31 5.47
C SER A 44 1.99 -1.00 4.91
N GLU A 45 0.66 -1.15 4.87
CA GLU A 45 -0.01 -2.31 4.26
C GLU A 45 0.31 -2.45 2.78
N VAL A 46 0.32 -1.33 2.04
CA VAL A 46 0.66 -1.34 0.60
C VAL A 46 2.10 -1.80 0.37
N GLU A 47 3.05 -1.26 1.13
CA GLU A 47 4.47 -1.64 1.01
C GLU A 47 4.69 -3.12 1.33
N ASP A 48 3.99 -3.66 2.33
CA ASP A 48 4.04 -5.09 2.67
C ASP A 48 3.50 -5.96 1.52
N ARG A 49 2.36 -5.58 0.93
CA ARG A 49 1.79 -6.27 -0.25
C ARG A 49 2.71 -6.22 -1.46
N ILE A 50 3.31 -5.06 -1.74
CA ILE A 50 4.32 -4.91 -2.81
C ILE A 50 5.50 -5.83 -2.55
N ASN A 51 6.03 -5.86 -1.32
CA ASN A 51 7.15 -6.72 -0.96
C ASN A 51 6.80 -8.20 -1.09
N LYS A 52 5.60 -8.63 -0.65
CA LYS A 52 5.12 -10.00 -0.83
C LYS A 52 5.02 -10.39 -2.30
N PHE A 53 4.47 -9.51 -3.13
CA PHE A 53 4.38 -9.73 -4.57
C PHE A 53 5.77 -9.82 -5.22
N MET A 54 6.69 -8.91 -4.88
CA MET A 54 8.04 -8.86 -5.44
C MET A 54 8.93 -10.02 -4.98
N LYS A 55 8.74 -10.51 -3.75
CA LYS A 55 9.49 -11.67 -3.23
C LYS A 55 9.02 -12.99 -3.84
N GLY A 56 7.90 -13.01 -4.58
CA GLY A 56 7.41 -14.21 -5.26
C GLY A 56 7.19 -15.38 -4.31
N VAL A 57 6.83 -15.12 -3.05
CA VAL A 57 6.58 -16.17 -2.06
C VAL A 57 5.33 -16.93 -2.47
N SER A 58 5.58 -18.04 -3.17
CA SER A 58 4.68 -19.13 -3.52
C SER A 58 4.56 -20.11 -2.35
#